data_AF-A0AAV7J1S3-F1
#
_entry.id   AF-A0AAV7J1S3-F1
#
_cell.length_a   1.000
_cell.length_b   1.000
_cell.length_c   1.000
_cell.angle_alpha   90.00
_cell.angle_beta   90.00
_cell.angle_gamma   90.00
#
_symmetry.space_group_name_H-M   'P 1'
#
loop_
_entity.id
_entity.type
_entity.pdbx_description
1 polymer ?
#
loop_
_entity_poly.entity_id
_entity_poly.type
_entity_poly.pdbx_seq_one_letter_code
_entity_poly.pdbx_strand_id
1 'polypeptide(L)'
;MDVSNPAQGTSKATQYKLCWKKDKKNNYKHQMAWSPRITCDLAHSHTDILCDNLCSAILDAASECQLMHTVHTNSKRVYHKPWYNNECAAAKAAVKSSLAQCKAALQPWSSYHDIKAKYYSLLKDRRSDFDLQIRKKFRNVRNATEFWSVEAGGNLDMRSAHFCRLHRMKFTSVQY
;
A
#
# COMPACT_ATOMS: atom_id res chain seq x y z
N MET A 1 15.45 -37.71 26.93
CA MET A 1 16.15 -36.60 26.26
C MET A 1 15.08 -35.71 25.67
N ASP A 2 14.62 -34.72 26.44
CA ASP A 2 13.57 -33.79 26.04
C ASP A 2 14.14 -32.69 25.14
N VAL A 3 13.74 -32.72 23.87
CA VAL A 3 14.08 -31.67 22.90
C VAL A 3 13.03 -30.57 23.03
N SER A 4 13.34 -29.58 23.86
CA SER A 4 12.54 -28.35 23.98
C SER A 4 12.75 -27.49 22.73
N ASN A 5 11.70 -27.36 21.92
CA ASN A 5 11.67 -26.51 20.74
C ASN A 5 11.42 -25.05 21.16
N PRO A 6 12.35 -24.10 20.93
CA PRO A 6 12.13 -22.70 21.30
C PRO A 6 11.04 -22.09 20.40
N ALA A 7 9.98 -21.61 21.03
CA ALA A 7 8.89 -20.90 20.39
C ALA A 7 9.44 -19.74 19.53
N GLN A 8 9.26 -19.84 18.21
CA GLN A 8 9.51 -18.75 17.28
C GLN A 8 8.53 -17.61 17.59
N GLY A 9 9.01 -16.64 18.37
CA GLY A 9 8.31 -15.38 18.60
C GLY A 9 8.13 -14.66 17.27
N THR A 10 6.87 -14.51 16.85
CA THR A 10 6.51 -13.67 15.70
C THR A 10 6.73 -12.21 16.08
N SER A 11 7.95 -11.71 15.88
CA SER A 11 8.29 -10.29 15.98
C SER A 11 7.33 -9.50 15.08
N LYS A 12 6.40 -8.76 15.70
CA LYS A 12 5.51 -7.86 14.96
C LYS A 12 6.39 -6.79 14.34
N ALA A 13 6.36 -6.66 13.01
CA ALA A 13 7.14 -5.67 12.29
C ALA A 13 6.84 -4.26 12.83
N THR A 14 7.79 -3.68 13.54
CA THR A 14 7.71 -2.30 14.03
C THR A 14 7.79 -1.36 12.83
N GLN A 15 6.70 -0.62 12.57
CA GLN A 15 6.70 0.40 11.53
C GLN A 15 7.19 1.74 12.10
N TYR A 16 8.15 2.35 11.41
CA TYR A 16 8.65 3.67 11.74
C TYR A 16 8.11 4.69 10.74
N LYS A 17 7.74 5.87 11.23
CA LYS A 17 7.40 7.02 10.39
C LYS A 17 8.39 8.14 10.62
N LEU A 18 8.86 8.72 9.51
CA LEU A 18 9.68 9.91 9.54
C LEU A 18 8.80 11.13 9.88
N CYS A 19 9.13 11.85 10.94
CA CYS A 19 8.50 13.12 11.29
C CYS A 19 9.54 14.23 11.19
N TRP A 20 9.37 15.11 10.22
CA TRP A 20 10.30 16.20 10.00
C TRP A 20 10.16 17.30 11.07
N LYS A 21 11.27 17.67 11.71
CA LYS A 21 11.33 18.74 12.71
C LYS A 21 12.30 19.83 12.24
N LYS A 22 11.86 21.10 12.22
CA LYS A 22 12.63 22.22 11.63
C LYS A 22 13.97 22.44 12.33
N ASP A 23 14.01 22.30 13.66
CA ASP A 23 15.18 22.44 14.51
C ASP A 23 16.25 21.36 14.26
N LYS A 24 15.88 20.21 13.69
CA LYS A 24 16.79 19.09 13.42
C LYS A 24 17.36 19.08 12.00
N LYS A 25 16.96 20.03 11.15
CA LYS A 25 17.37 20.08 9.73
C LYS A 25 18.88 20.11 9.54
N ASN A 26 19.60 20.92 10.31
CA ASN A 26 21.05 21.07 10.16
C ASN A 26 21.80 19.81 10.61
N ASN A 27 21.36 19.19 11.71
CA ASN A 27 21.94 17.93 12.18
C ASN A 27 21.70 16.80 11.17
N TYR A 28 20.49 16.70 10.61
CA TYR A 28 20.19 15.70 9.58
C TYR A 28 21.03 15.88 8.33
N LYS A 29 21.19 17.12 7.87
CA LYS A 29 22.10 17.44 6.74
C LYS A 29 23.54 17.03 7.04
N HIS A 30 24.01 17.31 8.25
CA HIS A 30 25.35 16.91 8.67
C HIS A 30 25.47 15.38 8.64
N GLN A 31 24.54 14.63 9.25
CA GLN A 31 24.61 13.17 9.25
C GLN A 31 24.52 12.53 7.86
N MET A 32 23.69 13.09 6.98
CA MET A 32 23.64 12.65 5.59
C MET A 32 24.96 12.92 4.85
N ALA A 33 25.56 14.10 5.05
CA ALA A 33 26.80 14.47 4.37
C ALA A 33 28.00 13.60 4.78
N TRP A 34 28.01 13.11 6.03
CA TRP A 34 29.09 12.27 6.58
C TRP A 34 28.73 10.78 6.61
N SER A 35 27.64 10.37 5.97
CA SER A 35 27.22 8.98 5.98
C SER A 35 28.21 8.11 5.18
N PRO A 36 28.80 7.06 5.79
CA PRO A 36 29.74 6.17 5.11
C PRO A 36 29.07 5.32 4.02
N ARG A 37 27.73 5.29 4.00
CA ARG A 37 26.93 4.52 3.03
C ARG A 37 26.76 5.25 1.70
N ILE A 38 26.93 6.57 1.66
CA ILE A 38 26.81 7.37 0.42
C ILE A 38 28.17 7.40 -0.29
N THR A 39 28.77 6.23 -0.48
CA THR A 39 29.95 6.08 -1.32
C THR A 39 29.48 5.61 -2.70
N CYS A 40 29.76 6.41 -3.72
CA CYS A 40 29.42 6.08 -5.10
C CYS A 40 30.64 5.51 -5.79
N ASP A 41 30.78 4.18 -5.80
CA ASP A 41 31.67 3.52 -6.75
C ASP A 41 30.90 3.26 -8.05
N LEU A 42 31.01 4.21 -8.98
CA LEU A 42 30.36 4.15 -10.29
C LEU A 42 30.88 3.02 -11.19
N ALA A 43 32.05 2.43 -10.87
CA ALA A 43 32.62 1.36 -11.67
C ALA A 43 32.07 -0.02 -11.30
N HIS A 44 31.57 -0.21 -10.07
CA HIS A 44 31.20 -1.55 -9.56
C HIS A 44 29.81 -1.62 -8.90
N SER A 45 29.11 -0.50 -8.73
CA SER A 45 27.82 -0.50 -8.02
C SER A 45 26.63 -0.60 -8.98
N HIS A 46 25.78 -1.61 -8.77
CA HIS A 46 24.47 -1.69 -9.40
C HIS A 46 23.49 -0.65 -8.82
N THR A 47 22.52 -0.20 -9.63
CA THR A 47 21.52 0.81 -9.23
C THR A 47 20.74 0.41 -7.98
N ASP A 48 20.41 -0.86 -7.82
CA ASP A 48 19.68 -1.36 -6.64
C ASP A 48 20.50 -1.20 -5.37
N ILE A 49 21.81 -1.50 -5.42
CA ILE A 49 22.74 -1.36 -4.29
C ILE A 49 22.88 0.12 -3.89
N LEU A 50 22.97 1.02 -4.87
CA LEU A 50 23.03 2.46 -4.62
C LEU A 50 21.73 2.97 -3.96
N CYS A 51 20.58 2.44 -4.39
CA CYS A 51 19.27 2.74 -3.80
C CYS A 51 19.18 2.26 -2.35
N ASP A 52 19.60 1.03 -2.08
CA ASP A 52 19.60 0.44 -0.73
C ASP A 52 20.56 1.17 0.20
N ASN A 53 21.73 1.56 -0.30
CA ASN A 53 22.71 2.36 0.44
C ASN A 53 22.16 3.74 0.80
N LEU A 54 21.50 4.41 -0.15
CA LEU A 54 20.86 5.70 0.08
C LEU A 54 19.71 5.57 1.09
N CYS A 55 18.84 4.57 0.95
CA CYS A 55 17.75 4.31 1.88
C CYS A 55 18.29 4.06 3.29
N SER A 56 19.35 3.27 3.41
CA SER A 56 19.99 3.00 4.70
C SER A 56 20.62 4.26 5.30
N ALA A 57 21.29 5.09 4.49
CA ALA A 57 21.85 6.37 4.95
C ALA A 57 20.76 7.32 5.48
N ILE A 58 19.63 7.41 4.78
CA ILE A 58 18.47 8.21 5.18
C ILE A 58 17.93 7.74 6.53
N LEU A 59 17.80 6.43 6.72
CA LEU A 59 17.29 5.84 7.95
C LEU A 59 18.25 6.04 9.13
N ASP A 60 19.55 5.82 8.92
CA ASP A 60 20.58 6.02 9.95
C ASP A 60 20.60 7.48 10.41
N ALA A 61 20.68 8.43 9.47
CA ALA A 61 20.66 9.86 9.77
C ALA A 61 19.35 10.31 10.46
N ALA A 62 18.22 9.73 10.06
CA ALA A 62 16.93 10.03 10.68
C ALA A 62 16.83 9.48 12.11
N SER A 63 17.38 8.29 12.35
CA SER A 63 17.45 7.65 13.66
C SER A 63 18.30 8.49 14.61
N GLU A 64 19.51 8.86 14.21
CA GLU A 64 20.43 9.69 15.01
C GLU A 64 19.88 11.08 15.30
N CYS A 65 19.11 11.66 14.37
CA CYS A 65 18.46 12.96 14.57
C CYS A 65 17.12 12.88 15.33
N GLN A 66 16.72 11.71 15.82
CA GLN A 66 15.44 11.48 16.51
C GLN A 66 14.22 11.95 15.68
N LEU A 67 14.30 11.71 14.37
CA LEU A 67 13.22 11.99 13.40
C LEU A 67 12.34 10.77 13.16
N MET A 68 12.74 9.59 13.65
CA MET A 68 11.95 8.36 13.58
C MET A 68 11.01 8.26 14.78
N HIS A 69 9.71 8.13 14.49
CA HIS A 69 8.70 7.83 15.50
C HIS A 69 8.14 6.42 15.26
N THR A 70 8.10 5.62 16.32
CA THR A 70 7.46 4.30 16.30
C THR A 70 5.97 4.49 16.12
N VAL A 71 5.45 4.14 14.95
CA VAL A 71 4.01 4.17 14.74
C VAL A 71 3.46 2.85 15.21
N HIS A 72 2.70 2.92 16.28
CA HIS A 72 1.81 1.83 16.67
C HIS A 72 0.65 1.86 15.69
N THR A 73 0.86 1.27 14.51
CA THR A 73 -0.24 1.13 13.57
C THR A 73 -1.23 0.17 14.20
N ASN A 74 -2.34 0.72 14.69
CA ASN A 74 -3.63 0.05 14.55
C ASN A 74 -3.87 -0.08 13.05
N SER A 75 -3.17 -1.00 12.40
CA SER A 75 -3.14 -1.14 10.95
C SER A 75 -4.53 -1.58 10.54
N LYS A 76 -5.35 -0.60 10.11
CA LYS A 76 -6.48 -0.89 9.26
C LYS A 76 -5.92 -1.74 8.13
N ARG A 77 -6.43 -2.96 7.97
CA ARG A 77 -5.96 -3.89 6.94
C ARG A 77 -5.89 -3.15 5.61
N VAL A 78 -4.67 -2.98 5.09
CA VAL A 78 -4.47 -2.43 3.76
C VAL A 78 -4.78 -3.55 2.78
N TYR A 79 -5.91 -3.44 2.10
CA TYR A 79 -6.28 -4.40 1.08
C TYR A 79 -5.54 -4.07 -0.22
N HIS A 80 -5.01 -5.10 -0.91
CA HIS A 80 -4.31 -4.93 -2.18
C HIS A 80 -5.16 -4.24 -3.26
N LYS A 81 -6.48 -4.36 -3.16
CA LYS A 81 -7.46 -3.81 -4.10
C LYS A 81 -8.11 -2.58 -3.49
N PRO A 82 -8.05 -1.40 -4.15
CA PRO A 82 -8.54 -0.15 -3.58
C PRO A 82 -10.07 -0.11 -3.39
N TRP A 83 -10.81 -0.91 -4.17
CA TRP A 83 -12.25 -1.09 -4.04
C TRP A 83 -12.64 -2.14 -2.99
N TYR A 84 -11.68 -2.87 -2.43
CA TYR A 84 -11.96 -3.93 -1.46
C TYR A 84 -11.90 -3.37 -0.04
N ASN A 85 -13.01 -3.47 0.68
CA ASN A 85 -13.17 -2.89 2.02
C ASN A 85 -13.48 -3.95 3.09
N ASN A 86 -13.75 -3.48 4.32
CA ASN A 86 -14.08 -4.34 5.46
C ASN A 86 -15.35 -5.16 5.23
N GLU A 87 -16.34 -4.64 4.49
CA GLU A 87 -17.56 -5.39 4.16
C GLU A 87 -17.25 -6.55 3.22
N CYS A 88 -16.42 -6.35 2.20
CA CYS A 88 -15.96 -7.44 1.34
C CYS A 88 -15.22 -8.50 2.17
N ALA A 89 -14.42 -8.09 3.16
CA ALA A 89 -13.73 -9.01 4.06
C ALA A 89 -14.71 -9.79 4.94
N ALA A 90 -15.72 -9.13 5.52
CA ALA A 90 -16.75 -9.76 6.32
C ALA A 90 -17.58 -10.76 5.50
N ALA A 91 -18.02 -10.38 4.30
CA ALA A 91 -18.74 -11.26 3.39
C ALA A 91 -17.89 -12.47 2.97
N LYS A 92 -16.60 -12.28 2.69
CA LYS A 92 -15.66 -13.40 2.43
C LYS A 92 -15.54 -14.33 3.62
N ALA A 93 -15.53 -13.81 4.85
CA ALA A 93 -15.52 -14.62 6.06
C ALA A 93 -16.81 -15.42 6.22
N ALA A 94 -17.97 -14.82 5.94
CA ALA A 94 -19.26 -15.51 5.94
C ALA A 94 -19.31 -16.66 4.94
N VAL A 95 -18.81 -16.47 3.71
CA VAL A 95 -18.70 -17.55 2.70
C VAL A 95 -17.86 -18.71 3.23
N LYS A 96 -16.72 -18.42 3.88
CA LYS A 96 -15.85 -19.46 4.45
C LYS A 96 -16.52 -20.21 5.59
N SER A 97 -17.21 -19.49 6.48
CA SER A 97 -17.94 -20.08 7.61
C SER A 97 -19.08 -20.98 7.12
N SER A 98 -19.87 -20.52 6.15
CA SER A 98 -20.94 -21.30 5.54
C SER A 98 -20.41 -22.56 4.85
N LEU A 99 -19.28 -22.47 4.13
CA LEU A 99 -18.64 -23.65 3.53
C LEU A 99 -18.23 -24.68 4.58
N ALA A 100 -17.69 -24.23 5.72
CA ALA A 100 -17.34 -25.13 6.82
C ALA A 100 -18.58 -25.81 7.42
N GLN A 101 -19.68 -25.07 7.58
CA GLN A 101 -20.95 -25.62 8.07
C GLN A 101 -21.56 -26.64 7.09
N CYS A 102 -21.55 -26.38 5.78
CA CYS A 102 -22.01 -27.35 4.78
C CYS A 102 -21.16 -28.62 4.75
N LYS A 103 -19.82 -28.49 4.88
CA LYS A 103 -18.92 -29.65 4.99
C LYS A 103 -19.18 -30.50 6.23
N ALA A 104 -19.61 -29.87 7.32
CA ALA A 104 -20.02 -30.54 8.54
C ALA A 104 -21.49 -31.03 8.51
N ALA A 105 -22.17 -30.93 7.37
CA ALA A 105 -23.60 -31.25 7.20
C ALA A 105 -24.55 -30.48 8.14
N LEU A 106 -24.11 -29.35 8.70
CA LEU A 106 -24.91 -28.50 9.60
C LEU A 106 -25.87 -27.56 8.85
N GLN A 107 -25.64 -27.34 7.56
CA GLN A 107 -26.44 -26.47 6.69
C GLN A 107 -26.51 -27.06 5.28
N PRO A 108 -27.64 -26.86 4.56
CA PRO A 108 -27.77 -27.31 3.18
C PRO A 108 -26.84 -26.53 2.25
N TRP A 109 -26.37 -27.17 1.18
CA TRP A 109 -25.49 -26.56 0.17
C TRP A 109 -26.11 -25.32 -0.51
N SER A 110 -27.44 -25.23 -0.60
CA SER A 110 -28.15 -24.06 -1.12
C SER A 110 -27.79 -22.78 -0.36
N SER A 111 -27.72 -22.85 0.97
CA SER A 111 -27.33 -21.72 1.83
C SER A 111 -25.94 -21.17 1.49
N TYR A 112 -24.97 -22.07 1.25
CA TYR A 112 -23.65 -21.69 0.79
C TYR A 112 -23.68 -21.01 -0.59
N HIS A 113 -24.46 -21.55 -1.54
CA HIS A 113 -24.60 -20.95 -2.87
C HIS A 113 -25.19 -19.54 -2.81
N ASP A 114 -26.19 -19.30 -1.97
CA ASP A 114 -26.81 -17.99 -1.79
C ASP A 114 -25.83 -16.98 -1.18
N ILE A 115 -25.09 -17.36 -0.13
CA ILE A 115 -24.09 -16.50 0.51
C ILE A 115 -22.95 -16.20 -0.46
N LYS A 116 -22.52 -17.20 -1.25
CA LYS A 116 -21.50 -17.04 -2.29
C LYS A 116 -21.99 -16.06 -3.37
N ALA A 117 -23.22 -16.20 -3.86
CA ALA A 117 -23.79 -15.30 -4.85
C ALA A 117 -23.84 -13.84 -4.35
N LYS A 118 -24.31 -13.62 -3.11
CA LYS A 118 -24.31 -12.30 -2.46
C LYS A 118 -22.91 -11.69 -2.38
N TYR A 119 -21.91 -12.48 -2.00
CA TYR A 119 -20.51 -12.02 -1.97
C TYR A 119 -20.01 -11.57 -3.35
N TYR A 120 -20.28 -12.33 -4.42
CA TYR A 120 -19.86 -11.94 -5.76
C TYR A 120 -20.60 -10.71 -6.29
N SER A 121 -21.89 -10.55 -5.95
CA SER A 121 -22.63 -9.31 -6.23
C SER A 121 -21.96 -8.12 -5.57
N LEU A 122 -21.66 -8.22 -4.26
CA LEU A 122 -20.99 -7.16 -3.51
C LEU A 122 -19.64 -6.77 -4.14
N LEU A 123 -18.83 -7.74 -4.59
CA LEU A 123 -17.57 -7.45 -5.28
C LEU A 123 -17.79 -6.67 -6.58
N LYS A 124 -18.82 -7.03 -7.35
CA LYS A 124 -19.16 -6.36 -8.60
C LYS A 124 -19.60 -4.91 -8.34
N ASP A 125 -20.46 -4.71 -7.35
CA ASP A 125 -20.99 -3.41 -6.97
C ASP A 125 -19.85 -2.49 -6.49
N ARG A 126 -19.01 -2.98 -5.57
CA ARG A 126 -17.87 -2.20 -5.05
C ARG A 126 -16.85 -1.85 -6.13
N ARG A 127 -16.60 -2.74 -7.08
CA ARG A 127 -15.75 -2.44 -8.24
C ARG A 127 -16.38 -1.38 -9.13
N SER A 128 -17.68 -1.48 -9.44
CA SER A 128 -18.38 -0.52 -10.27
C SER A 128 -18.44 0.86 -9.61
N ASP A 129 -18.69 0.93 -8.31
CA ASP A 129 -18.69 2.17 -7.53
C ASP A 129 -17.33 2.86 -7.60
N PHE A 130 -16.25 2.09 -7.43
CA PHE A 130 -14.89 2.60 -7.53
C PHE A 130 -14.61 3.12 -8.94
N ASP A 131 -14.93 2.35 -9.98
CA ASP A 131 -14.72 2.76 -11.36
C ASP A 131 -15.53 4.05 -11.68
N LEU A 132 -16.75 4.17 -11.16
CA LEU A 132 -17.57 5.37 -11.29
C LEU A 132 -16.94 6.57 -10.56
N GLN A 133 -16.42 6.38 -9.35
CA GLN A 133 -15.74 7.43 -8.59
C GLN A 133 -14.49 7.92 -9.33
N ILE A 134 -13.69 7.00 -9.87
CA ILE A 134 -12.51 7.32 -10.67
C ILE A 134 -12.93 8.12 -11.92
N ARG A 135 -13.92 7.64 -12.69
CA ARG A 135 -14.45 8.38 -13.85
C ARG A 135 -14.92 9.78 -13.47
N LYS A 136 -15.64 9.93 -12.36
CA LYS A 136 -16.11 11.24 -11.87
C LYS A 136 -14.94 12.16 -11.52
N LYS A 137 -13.89 11.65 -10.84
CA LYS A 137 -12.70 12.44 -10.49
C LYS A 137 -11.95 12.94 -11.72
N PHE A 138 -11.82 12.11 -12.75
CA PHE A 138 -11.07 12.47 -13.96
C PHE A 138 -11.93 13.11 -15.06
N ARG A 139 -13.26 13.23 -14.89
CA ARG A 139 -14.18 13.78 -15.91
C ARG A 139 -13.82 15.21 -16.33
N ASN A 140 -13.32 16.02 -15.40
CA ASN A 140 -13.07 17.44 -15.61
C ASN A 140 -11.60 17.77 -15.88
N VAL A 141 -10.73 16.76 -15.99
CA VAL A 141 -9.30 16.96 -16.22
C VAL A 141 -9.07 17.25 -17.70
N ARG A 142 -8.65 18.48 -18.01
CA ARG A 142 -8.48 18.95 -19.41
C ARG A 142 -7.02 18.91 -19.88
N ASN A 143 -6.06 18.90 -18.95
CA ASN A 143 -4.64 18.91 -19.25
C ASN A 143 -3.84 18.05 -18.25
N ALA A 144 -2.58 17.76 -18.59
CA ALA A 144 -1.70 16.92 -17.78
C ALA A 144 -1.41 17.54 -16.39
N THR A 145 -1.33 18.86 -16.29
CA THR A 145 -1.08 19.56 -15.01
C THR A 145 -2.24 19.34 -14.04
N GLU A 146 -3.48 19.45 -14.52
CA GLU A 146 -4.69 19.14 -13.75
C GLU A 146 -4.75 17.67 -13.35
N PHE A 147 -4.32 16.75 -14.23
CA PHE A 147 -4.26 15.32 -13.93
C PHE A 147 -3.42 15.03 -12.68
N TRP A 148 -2.19 15.54 -12.65
CA TRP A 148 -1.27 15.35 -11.52
C TRP A 148 -1.73 16.09 -10.26
N SER A 149 -2.45 17.21 -10.39
CA SER A 149 -3.03 17.92 -9.24
C SER A 149 -4.15 17.13 -8.55
N VAL A 150 -4.95 16.37 -9.31
CA VAL A 150 -6.01 15.49 -8.78
C VAL A 150 -5.42 14.27 -8.05
N GLU A 151 -4.25 13.77 -8.50
CA GLU A 151 -3.52 12.71 -7.79
C GLU A 151 -2.88 13.20 -6.49
N ALA A 152 -2.32 14.40 -6.45
CA ALA A 152 -1.63 14.94 -5.28
C ALA A 152 -2.56 15.26 -4.08
N GLY A 153 -3.83 15.57 -4.33
CA GLY A 153 -4.82 15.90 -3.29
C GLY A 153 -5.59 14.71 -2.72
N GLY A 154 -5.52 13.54 -3.35
CA GLY A 154 -6.19 12.31 -2.93
C GLY A 154 -5.17 11.32 -2.38
N ASN A 155 -5.48 10.67 -1.26
CA ASN A 155 -4.71 9.58 -0.66
C ASN A 155 -4.79 8.29 -1.52
N LEU A 156 -4.55 8.41 -2.82
CA LEU A 156 -4.46 7.34 -3.80
C LEU A 156 -2.97 7.06 -3.98
N ASP A 157 -2.54 6.02 -3.27
CA ASP A 157 -1.26 5.34 -3.40
C ASP A 157 -0.86 5.18 -4.88
N MET A 158 0.44 5.21 -5.21
CA MET A 158 1.09 5.28 -6.55
C MET A 158 0.62 4.27 -7.62
N ARG A 159 -0.37 3.44 -7.32
CA ARG A 159 -0.99 2.44 -8.20
C ARG A 159 -1.90 3.03 -9.28
N SER A 160 -2.17 4.33 -9.27
CA SER A 160 -2.86 5.05 -10.36
C SER A 160 -2.12 4.99 -11.71
N ALA A 161 -0.79 4.80 -11.70
CA ALA A 161 -0.01 4.51 -12.91
C ALA A 161 -0.50 3.25 -13.65
N HIS A 162 -1.05 2.27 -12.92
CA HIS A 162 -1.63 1.06 -13.50
C HIS A 162 -2.98 1.33 -14.22
N PHE A 163 -3.70 2.38 -13.81
CA PHE A 163 -4.94 2.83 -14.45
C PHE A 163 -4.66 3.50 -15.80
N CYS A 164 -3.63 4.37 -15.87
CA CYS A 164 -3.17 4.95 -17.14
C CYS A 164 -2.71 3.88 -18.13
N ARG A 165 -2.03 2.82 -17.64
CA ARG A 165 -1.57 1.69 -18.48
C ARG A 165 -2.72 0.83 -19.01
N LEU A 166 -3.80 0.65 -18.24
CA LEU A 166 -4.95 -0.16 -18.62
C LEU A 166 -5.92 0.56 -19.59
N HIS A 167 -5.99 1.89 -19.55
CA HIS A 167 -6.99 2.65 -20.30
C HIS A 167 -6.51 3.36 -21.56
N ARG A 168 -5.22 3.22 -21.96
CA ARG A 168 -4.70 3.77 -23.24
C ARG A 168 -5.19 5.21 -23.49
N MET A 169 -5.21 6.05 -22.46
CA MET A 169 -5.63 7.44 -22.61
C MET A 169 -4.62 8.14 -23.52
N LYS A 170 -5.01 8.34 -24.79
CA LYS A 170 -4.24 9.10 -25.77
C LYS A 170 -4.46 10.58 -25.45
N PHE A 171 -3.50 11.21 -24.81
CA PHE A 171 -3.45 12.66 -24.76
C PHE A 171 -2.94 13.15 -26.12
N THR A 172 -3.84 13.62 -26.98
CA THR A 172 -3.45 14.34 -28.19
C THR A 172 -3.00 15.74 -27.76
N SER A 173 -1.70 16.03 -27.83
CA SER A 173 -1.22 17.39 -27.66
C SER A 173 -1.70 18.22 -28.86
N VAL A 174 -2.59 19.19 -28.61
CA VAL A 174 -2.84 20.25 -29.57
C VAL A 174 -1.67 21.22 -29.44
N GLN A 175 -0.79 21.24 -30.44
CA GLN A 175 0.22 22.29 -30.57
C GLN A 175 -0.50 23.55 -31.07
N TYR A 176 -0.35 24.64 -30.32
CA TYR A 176 -0.69 26.00 -30.76
C TYR A 176 0.57 26.67 -31.28
#